data_AF-A0A1W9T376-F1
#
_entry.id   AF-A0A1W9T376-F1
#
_cell.length_a   1.000
_cell.length_b   1.000
_cell.length_c   1.000
_cell.angle_alpha   90.00
_cell.angle_beta   90.00
_cell.angle_gamma   90.00
#
_symmetry.space_group_name_H-M   'P 1'
#
loop_
_entity.id
_entity.type
_entity.pdbx_description
1 polymer ?
#
loop_
_entity_poly.entity_id
_entity_poly.type
_entity_poly.pdbx_seq_one_letter_code
_entity_poly.pdbx_strand_id
1 'polypeptide(L)'
;MERVENYRSVCEDGWVGFVHANLKQVPLACLVDANAVDDRRGPFKKVRSSDMAEVYRYSIASETGEQLLYLKKYLRRSIIDAAKRLFRSSRANRAFEAGLMFEKHGLCTPQIVAFYKTQLPPAEASGLSLAD
;
A
#
# COMPACT_ATOMS: atom_id res chain seq x y z
N MET A 1 -8.43 12.81 11.50
CA MET A 1 -7.23 12.55 10.68
C MET A 1 -6.87 13.87 10.04
N GLU A 2 -5.76 14.46 10.47
CA GLU A 2 -5.28 15.77 10.00
C GLU A 2 -5.10 15.73 8.47
N ARG A 3 -5.41 16.82 7.79
CA ARG A 3 -5.30 16.91 6.33
C ARG A 3 -3.81 16.82 5.99
N VAL A 4 -3.36 15.69 5.47
CA VAL A 4 -1.96 15.50 5.09
C VAL A 4 -1.74 16.32 3.82
N GLU A 5 -1.06 17.45 3.95
CA GLU A 5 -0.70 18.30 2.83
C GLU A 5 0.02 17.43 1.78
N ASN A 6 -0.35 17.61 0.50
CA ASN A 6 0.16 16.84 -0.65
C ASN A 6 -0.39 15.42 -0.83
N TYR A 7 -1.37 14.95 -0.06
CA TYR A 7 -2.01 13.64 -0.30
C TYR A 7 -3.50 13.77 -0.61
N ARG A 8 -3.97 12.94 -1.55
CA ARG A 8 -5.39 12.77 -1.89
C ARG A 8 -5.89 11.44 -1.36
N SER A 9 -7.07 11.44 -0.73
CA SER A 9 -7.76 10.21 -0.38
C SER A 9 -8.23 9.46 -1.63
N VAL A 10 -7.99 8.14 -1.67
CA VAL A 10 -8.42 7.25 -2.75
C VAL A 10 -9.38 6.21 -2.19
N CYS A 11 -10.43 5.90 -2.95
CA CYS A 11 -11.37 4.82 -2.71
C CYS A 11 -11.72 4.19 -4.07
N GLU A 12 -11.06 3.09 -4.43
CA GLU A 12 -11.13 2.48 -5.76
C GLU A 12 -10.95 0.96 -5.62
N ASP A 13 -11.77 0.15 -6.31
CA ASP A 13 -11.68 -1.33 -6.33
C ASP A 13 -11.59 -2.01 -4.96
N GLY A 14 -12.34 -1.50 -3.98
CA GLY A 14 -12.33 -2.03 -2.61
C GLY A 14 -11.05 -1.71 -1.83
N TRP A 15 -10.19 -0.83 -2.34
CA TRP A 15 -9.06 -0.24 -1.64
C TRP A 15 -9.39 1.18 -1.18
N VAL A 16 -8.94 1.51 0.03
CA VAL A 16 -9.01 2.87 0.57
C VAL A 16 -7.63 3.30 1.04
N GLY A 17 -7.31 4.58 0.89
CA GLY A 17 -5.98 5.05 1.23
C GLY A 17 -5.68 6.47 0.81
N PHE A 18 -4.39 6.75 0.60
CA PHE A 18 -3.85 8.05 0.22
C PHE A 18 -2.83 7.89 -0.90
N VAL A 19 -2.82 8.83 -1.83
CA VAL A 19 -1.80 8.96 -2.88
C VAL A 19 -1.22 10.36 -2.85
N HIS A 20 0.10 10.47 -2.99
CA HIS A 20 0.78 11.74 -3.08
C HIS A 20 0.37 12.48 -4.38
N ALA A 21 0.27 13.81 -4.32
CA ALA A 21 -0.26 14.64 -5.39
C ALA A 21 0.49 14.49 -6.72
N ASN A 22 1.80 14.21 -6.67
CA ASN A 22 2.65 14.01 -7.86
C ASN A 22 2.33 12.71 -8.64
N LEU A 23 1.59 11.79 -8.02
CA LEU A 23 1.19 10.51 -8.61
C LEU A 23 -0.33 10.34 -8.65
N LYS A 24 -1.09 11.43 -8.47
CA LYS A 24 -2.57 11.41 -8.48
C LYS A 24 -3.18 10.95 -9.81
N GLN A 25 -2.42 11.05 -10.90
CA GLN A 25 -2.75 10.70 -12.28
C GLN A 25 -2.38 9.26 -12.64
N VAL A 26 -1.66 8.57 -11.75
CA VAL A 26 -1.31 7.16 -11.90
C VAL A 26 -2.47 6.32 -11.36
N PRO A 27 -3.05 5.40 -12.17
CA PRO A 27 -4.09 4.50 -11.70
C PRO A 27 -3.59 3.63 -10.54
N LEU A 28 -4.49 3.31 -9.58
CA LEU A 28 -4.14 2.49 -8.42
C LEU A 28 -3.51 1.16 -8.82
N ALA A 29 -4.09 0.48 -9.82
CA ALA A 29 -3.60 -0.81 -10.31
C ALA A 29 -2.11 -0.77 -10.67
N CYS A 30 -1.64 0.34 -11.24
CA CYS A 30 -0.24 0.54 -11.62
C CYS A 30 0.68 0.72 -10.41
N LEU A 31 0.16 1.08 -9.24
CA LEU A 31 0.96 1.22 -8.02
C LEU A 31 1.05 -0.08 -7.22
N VAL A 32 0.06 -0.97 -7.32
CA VAL A 32 -0.11 -2.09 -6.38
C VAL A 32 -0.21 -3.48 -7.02
N ASP A 33 -0.67 -3.57 -8.27
CA ASP A 33 -0.90 -4.83 -8.97
C ASP A 33 0.23 -5.13 -9.94
N ALA A 34 0.90 -6.27 -9.70
CA ALA A 34 1.98 -6.73 -10.57
C ALA A 34 1.48 -7.20 -11.94
N ASN A 35 0.21 -7.59 -12.01
CA ASN A 35 -0.43 -8.11 -13.22
C ASN A 35 -1.11 -7.02 -14.04
N ALA A 36 -1.21 -5.80 -13.53
CA ALA A 36 -1.77 -4.68 -14.29
C ALA A 36 -0.89 -4.40 -15.52
N VAL A 37 -1.53 -4.41 -16.70
CA VAL A 37 -0.93 -4.01 -17.96
C VAL A 37 -0.90 -2.50 -18.01
N ASP A 38 0.30 -1.92 -17.95
CA ASP A 38 0.49 -0.47 -17.95
C ASP A 38 1.86 -0.13 -18.55
N ASP A 39 1.88 0.75 -19.54
CA ASP A 39 3.09 1.17 -20.26
C ASP A 39 3.92 2.21 -19.49
N ARG A 40 3.38 2.75 -18.39
CA ARG A 40 4.04 3.72 -17.52
C ARG A 40 4.88 3.01 -16.45
N ARG A 41 4.69 1.71 -16.23
CA ARG A 41 5.26 0.98 -15.10
C ARG A 41 6.24 -0.11 -15.54
N GLY A 42 7.44 -0.08 -14.97
CA GLY A 42 8.41 -1.17 -15.10
C GLY A 42 8.02 -2.44 -14.32
N PRO A 43 8.68 -3.58 -14.56
CA PRO A 43 8.35 -4.83 -13.88
C PRO A 43 8.62 -4.77 -12.36
N PHE A 44 7.79 -5.45 -11.57
CA PHE A 44 8.03 -5.61 -10.14
C PHE A 44 9.14 -6.63 -9.91
N LYS A 45 10.29 -6.17 -9.42
CA LYS A 45 11.41 -7.01 -9.02
C LYS A 45 11.33 -7.27 -7.52
N LYS A 46 11.11 -8.52 -7.12
CA LYS A 46 11.07 -8.91 -5.69
C LYS A 46 12.43 -8.65 -5.05
N VAL A 47 12.42 -7.99 -3.90
CA VAL A 47 13.61 -7.69 -3.08
C VAL A 47 13.58 -8.56 -1.84
N ARG A 48 14.76 -8.95 -1.33
CA ARG A 48 14.85 -9.70 -0.08
C ARG A 48 14.15 -8.93 1.05
N SER A 49 13.21 -9.59 1.70
CA SER A 49 12.41 -9.06 2.80
C SER A 49 12.23 -10.12 3.88
N SER A 50 11.61 -9.75 5.01
CA SER A 50 11.25 -10.75 6.02
C SER A 50 10.07 -11.61 5.55
N ASP A 51 9.87 -12.77 6.18
CA ASP A 51 8.74 -13.68 5.88
C ASP A 51 7.36 -13.06 6.15
N MET A 52 7.35 -11.85 6.73
CA MET A 52 6.15 -11.15 7.18
C MET A 52 5.77 -9.99 6.25
N ALA A 53 6.51 -9.78 5.16
CA ALA A 53 6.25 -8.75 4.16
C ALA A 53 6.87 -9.13 2.82
N GLU A 54 6.23 -8.71 1.73
CA GLU A 54 6.85 -8.74 0.41
C GLU A 54 7.25 -7.33 0.02
N VAL A 55 8.46 -7.17 -0.52
CA VAL A 55 8.96 -5.90 -1.01
C VAL A 55 9.31 -6.05 -2.49
N TYR A 56 8.86 -5.11 -3.30
CA TYR A 56 9.15 -5.07 -4.72
C TYR A 56 9.72 -3.72 -5.09
N ARG A 57 10.69 -3.72 -6.00
CA ARG A 57 11.27 -2.53 -6.63
C ARG A 57 10.76 -2.43 -8.07
N TYR A 58 10.34 -1.25 -8.49
CA TYR A 58 9.86 -0.99 -9.85
C TYR A 58 10.01 0.48 -10.21
N SER A 59 10.00 0.83 -11.50
CA SER A 59 9.94 2.21 -11.95
C SER A 59 8.53 2.59 -12.39
N ILE A 60 8.21 3.88 -12.29
CA ILE A 60 6.95 4.43 -12.79
C ILE A 60 7.18 5.78 -13.44
N ALA A 61 6.62 5.97 -14.63
CA ALA A 61 6.59 7.23 -15.33
C ALA A 61 5.46 8.10 -14.75
N SER A 62 5.82 9.31 -14.35
CA SER A 62 4.91 10.36 -13.89
C SER A 62 5.10 11.61 -14.74
N GLU A 63 4.29 12.64 -14.50
CA GLU A 63 4.46 13.95 -15.14
C GLU A 63 5.82 14.58 -14.79
N THR A 64 6.37 14.21 -13.63
CA THR A 64 7.67 14.70 -13.15
C THR A 64 8.86 13.86 -13.64
N GLY A 65 8.61 12.87 -14.52
CA GLY A 65 9.61 11.95 -15.02
C GLY A 65 9.49 10.54 -14.44
N GLU A 66 10.47 9.70 -14.75
CA GLU A 66 10.57 8.33 -14.23
C GLU A 66 11.03 8.34 -12.77
N GLN A 67 10.28 7.67 -11.92
CA GLN A 67 10.54 7.53 -10.49
C GLN A 67 10.78 6.07 -10.14
N LEU A 68 11.74 5.80 -9.26
CA LEU A 68 11.97 4.47 -8.71
C LEU A 68 11.22 4.31 -7.40
N LEU A 69 10.32 3.33 -7.35
CA LEU A 69 9.46 3.07 -6.20
C LEU A 69 9.75 1.71 -5.54
N TYR A 70 9.37 1.63 -4.27
CA TYR A 70 9.32 0.38 -3.51
C TYR A 70 7.89 0.13 -3.02
N LEU A 71 7.31 -1.00 -3.42
CA LEU A 71 6.03 -1.48 -2.93
C LEU A 71 6.27 -2.45 -1.78
N LYS A 72 5.72 -2.16 -0.60
CA LYS A 72 5.79 -3.03 0.58
C LYS A 72 4.41 -3.57 0.93
N LYS A 73 4.20 -4.86 0.68
CA LYS A 73 2.97 -5.60 1.03
C LYS A 73 3.14 -6.25 2.40
N TYR A 74 2.24 -5.96 3.34
CA TYR A 74 2.25 -6.58 4.67
C TYR A 74 1.32 -7.79 4.68
N LEU A 75 1.89 -9.00 4.75
CA LEU A 75 1.14 -10.25 4.77
C LEU A 75 0.36 -10.42 6.09
N ARG A 76 -0.80 -11.07 6.06
CA ARG A 76 -1.54 -11.42 7.29
C ARG A 76 -0.88 -12.63 7.93
N ARG A 77 -0.54 -12.56 9.23
CA ARG A 77 0.13 -13.67 9.93
C ARG A 77 -0.80 -14.82 10.29
N SER A 78 -2.05 -14.53 10.65
CA SER A 78 -3.03 -15.52 11.13
C SER A 78 -4.40 -14.88 11.40
N ILE A 79 -5.39 -15.70 11.72
CA ILE A 79 -6.72 -15.29 12.24
C ILE A 79 -6.57 -14.41 13.50
N ILE A 80 -5.55 -14.68 14.35
CA ILE A 80 -5.27 -13.87 15.55
C ILE A 80 -4.83 -12.45 15.17
N ASP A 81 -4.04 -12.31 14.10
CA ASP A 81 -3.67 -10.99 13.58
C ASP A 81 -4.87 -10.27 12.95
N ALA A 82 -5.81 -11.01 12.38
CA ALA A 82 -7.08 -10.44 11.91
C ALA A 82 -7.93 -9.92 13.08
N ALA A 83 -8.04 -10.68 14.18
CA ALA A 83 -8.72 -10.24 15.40
C ALA A 83 -8.05 -9.00 16.02
N LYS A 84 -6.70 -8.96 16.01
CA LYS A 84 -5.94 -7.78 16.49
C LYS A 84 -6.20 -6.52 15.68
N ARG A 85 -6.72 -6.60 14.44
CA ARG A 85 -7.12 -5.40 13.68
C ARG A 85 -8.32 -4.68 14.29
N LEU A 86 -9.14 -5.35 15.12
CA LEU A 86 -10.24 -4.73 15.85
C LEU A 86 -9.73 -3.73 16.89
N PHE A 87 -8.52 -3.95 17.42
CA PHE A 87 -7.95 -3.15 18.51
C PHE A 87 -6.66 -2.41 18.14
N ARG A 88 -6.09 -2.66 16.96
CA ARG A 88 -4.80 -2.06 16.53
C ARG A 88 -4.82 -1.67 15.05
N SER A 89 -4.28 -0.48 14.77
CA SER A 89 -3.99 -0.02 13.40
C SER A 89 -3.10 -1.02 12.67
N SER A 90 -3.35 -1.19 11.36
CA SER A 90 -2.58 -2.11 10.52
C SER A 90 -1.10 -1.72 10.50
N ARG A 91 -0.21 -2.70 10.25
CA ARG A 91 1.23 -2.44 10.14
C ARG A 91 1.56 -1.40 9.05
N ALA A 92 0.80 -1.42 7.96
CA ALA A 92 0.91 -0.44 6.88
C ALA A 92 0.49 0.97 7.35
N ASN A 93 -0.62 1.09 8.09
CA ASN A 93 -1.09 2.39 8.58
C ASN A 93 -0.10 3.01 9.57
N ARG A 94 0.44 2.22 10.49
CA ARG A 94 1.45 2.70 11.45
C ARG A 94 2.74 3.15 10.74
N ALA A 95 3.14 2.44 9.69
CA ALA A 95 4.30 2.83 8.89
C ALA A 95 4.05 4.15 8.14
N PHE A 96 2.82 4.34 7.63
CA PHE A 96 2.41 5.59 7.01
C PHE A 96 2.43 6.77 7.99
N GLU A 97 1.76 6.62 9.14
CA GLU A 97 1.72 7.65 10.19
C GLU A 97 3.12 8.01 10.70
N ALA A 98 3.99 7.03 10.92
CA ALA A 98 5.36 7.26 11.33
C ALA A 98 6.18 7.98 10.24
N GLY A 99 6.00 7.61 8.97
CA GLY A 99 6.67 8.28 7.85
C GLY A 99 6.29 9.74 7.75
N LEU A 100 4.98 10.05 7.81
CA LEU A 100 4.51 11.44 7.83
C LEU A 100 5.04 12.22 9.03
N MET A 101 5.09 11.59 10.20
CA MET A 101 5.68 12.20 11.39
C MET A 101 7.17 12.52 11.18
N PHE A 102 7.94 11.60 10.57
CA PHE A 102 9.35 11.84 10.28
C PHE A 102 9.55 12.97 9.26
N GLU A 103 8.78 12.97 8.16
CA GLU A 103 8.80 14.06 7.16
C GLU A 103 8.51 15.42 7.81
N LYS A 104 7.46 15.50 8.65
CA LYS A 104 7.08 16.73 9.37
C LYS A 104 8.20 17.29 10.25
N HIS A 105 9.07 16.43 10.79
CA HIS A 105 10.18 16.83 11.65
C HIS A 105 11.52 16.96 10.88
N GLY A 106 11.50 16.92 9.55
CA GLY A 106 12.71 17.02 8.72
C GLY A 106 13.67 15.84 8.88
N LEU A 107 13.19 14.70 9.42
CA LEU A 107 13.98 13.49 9.52
C LEU A 107 14.06 12.82 8.15
N CYS A 108 15.26 12.37 7.78
CA CYS A 108 15.48 11.69 6.51
C CYS A 108 14.74 10.35 6.50
N THR A 109 13.60 10.31 5.80
CA THR A 109 12.80 9.12 5.54
C THR A 109 12.49 9.04 4.05
N PRO A 110 12.37 7.84 3.46
CA PRO A 110 11.82 7.73 2.12
C PRO A 110 10.43 8.36 2.05
N GLN A 111 10.19 9.18 1.02
CA GLN A 111 8.88 9.77 0.80
C GLN A 111 7.84 8.68 0.58
N ILE A 112 6.71 8.76 1.29
CA ILE A 112 5.62 7.82 1.06
C ILE A 112 4.79 8.32 -0.11
N VAL A 113 4.89 7.66 -1.26
CA VAL A 113 4.11 8.05 -2.44
C VAL A 113 2.65 7.63 -2.37
N ALA A 114 2.36 6.53 -1.66
CA ALA A 114 1.01 6.05 -1.50
C ALA A 114 0.89 5.07 -0.32
N PHE A 115 -0.32 4.98 0.22
CA PHE A 115 -0.73 4.00 1.21
C PHE A 115 -2.12 3.49 0.86
N TYR A 116 -2.32 2.17 0.84
CA TYR A 116 -3.63 1.57 0.60
C TYR A 116 -3.90 0.43 1.58
N LYS A 117 -5.17 0.24 1.92
CA LYS A 117 -5.68 -0.91 2.67
C LYS A 117 -6.96 -1.41 2.01
N THR A 118 -7.16 -2.73 1.99
CA THR A 118 -8.43 -3.30 1.53
C THR A 118 -9.54 -2.96 2.53
N GLN A 119 -10.67 -2.48 2.00
CA GLN A 119 -11.88 -2.17 2.75
C GLN A 119 -12.63 -3.47 3.11
N LEU A 120 -12.50 -4.51 2.28
CA LEU A 120 -13.00 -5.86 2.56
C LEU A 120 -11.86 -6.80 3.04
N PRO A 121 -12.11 -7.71 3.99
CA PRO A 121 -11.35 -8.95 4.02
C PRO A 121 -11.60 -9.72 2.71
N PRO A 122 -10.61 -10.45 2.15
CA PRO A 122 -10.90 -11.34 1.03
C PRO A 122 -12.05 -12.26 1.44
N ALA A 123 -13.05 -12.41 0.56
CA ALA A 123 -14.22 -13.27 0.78
C ALA A 123 -13.85 -14.78 0.85
N GLU A 124 -12.57 -15.11 0.76
CA GLU A 124 -12.05 -16.49 0.69
C GLU A 124 -11.48 -17.01 2.02
N ALA A 125 -12.03 -16.55 3.17
CA ALA A 125 -11.66 -17.07 4.49
C ALA A 125 -12.86 -17.64 5.26
N SER A 126 -13.86 -18.13 4.55
CA SER A 126 -14.94 -18.94 5.10
C SER A 126 -15.32 -20.02 4.09
N GLY A 127 -14.42 -21.01 3.95
CA GLY A 127 -14.77 -22.35 3.50
C GLY A 127 -15.57 -23.09 4.58
N LEU A 128 -16.69 -22.50 5.01
CA LEU A 128 -17.76 -23.25 5.66
C LEU A 128 -18.66 -23.75 4.53
N SER A 129 -18.26 -24.90 3.97
CA SER A 129 -19.18 -25.75 3.23
C SER A 129 -20.28 -26.15 4.20
N LEU A 130 -21.49 -25.63 3.99
CA LEU A 130 -22.70 -26.25 4.50
C LEU A 130 -23.00 -27.46 3.59
N ALA A 131 -22.56 -28.62 4.04
CA ALA A 131 -23.03 -29.97 3.71
C ALA A 131 -22.51 -30.81 4.91
N ASP A 132 -23.32 -31.50 5.72
CA ASP A 132 -24.59 -32.19 5.49
C ASP A 132 -25.64 -31.88 6.58
#